data_AF-A0A554K301-F1
#
_entry.id   AF-A0A554K301-F1
#
_cell.length_a   1.000
_cell.length_b   1.000
_cell.length_c   1.000
_cell.angle_alpha   90.00
_cell.angle_beta   90.00
_cell.angle_gamma   90.00
#
_symmetry.space_group_name_H-M   'P 1'
#
loop_
_entity.id
_entity.type
_entity.pdbx_description
1 polymer ?
#
loop_
_entity_poly.entity_id
_entity_poly.type
_entity_poly.pdbx_seq_one_letter_code
_entity_poly.pdbx_strand_id
1 'polypeptide(L)'
;MLKQIILLAVTTVAALVFWLVTKPLIEGPMSAGWRIQAVETWLWPLVLLCLLAGLLALSFLLLDQWATWLVMGLNLIIFALLFNPTNIITWGGVAIALFFQLYARKIIQGEKNNHLRINLKLTVDPGLRRLITSVLILISFGYFLSSGVQAAAQKKELPGAVRKTVQVVVGSYVSENLEIANPSLRAQATETVLSQITNFLNPYFVFLPPIFAFSLFLILQGLSTIFIWLAVAMTLFLFWFLKVLKVIKIEKASKEADVINF
;
A
#
# COMPACT_ATOMS: atom_id res chain seq x y z
N MET A 1 21.91 18.73 13.03
CA MET A 1 22.46 17.39 12.74
C MET A 1 21.88 16.29 13.64
N LEU A 2 22.10 16.25 14.96
CA LEU A 2 21.58 15.15 15.82
C LEU A 2 20.06 14.89 15.68
N LYS A 3 19.24 15.95 15.69
CA LYS A 3 17.77 15.85 15.52
C LYS A 3 17.34 15.27 14.17
N GLN A 4 18.08 15.56 13.11
CA GLN A 4 17.81 15.04 11.75
C GLN A 4 18.15 13.56 11.67
N ILE A 5 19.25 13.14 12.30
CA ILE A 5 19.64 11.73 12.41
C ILE A 5 18.57 10.94 13.16
N ILE A 6 18.04 11.49 14.26
CA ILE A 6 16.96 10.84 15.02
C ILE A 6 15.71 10.66 14.14
N LEU A 7 15.27 11.70 13.41
CA LEU A 7 14.09 11.60 12.55
C LEU A 7 14.30 10.58 11.40
N LEU A 8 15.49 10.56 10.80
CA LEU A 8 15.87 9.58 9.79
C LEU A 8 15.82 8.15 10.36
N ALA A 9 16.40 7.94 11.55
CA ALA A 9 16.42 6.64 12.20
C ALA A 9 15.01 6.17 12.55
N VAL A 10 14.19 7.03 13.15
CA VAL A 10 12.79 6.72 13.51
C VAL A 10 11.97 6.37 12.27
N THR A 11 12.13 7.12 11.18
CA THR A 11 11.40 6.86 9.93
C THR A 11 11.84 5.54 9.29
N THR A 12 13.13 5.24 9.31
CA THR A 12 13.68 3.97 8.81
C THR A 12 13.20 2.77 9.64
N VAL A 13 13.20 2.89 10.96
CA VAL A 13 12.68 1.85 11.87
C VAL A 13 11.18 1.67 11.65
N ALA A 14 10.41 2.74 11.51
CA ALA A 14 8.98 2.67 11.21
C ALA A 14 8.72 1.96 9.86
N ALA A 15 9.53 2.23 8.84
CA ALA A 15 9.46 1.52 7.56
C ALA A 15 9.73 0.01 7.72
N LEU A 16 10.78 -0.35 8.46
CA LEU A 16 11.11 -1.75 8.74
C LEU A 16 9.96 -2.46 9.48
N VAL A 17 9.45 -1.87 10.56
CA VAL A 17 8.33 -2.43 11.33
C VAL A 17 7.08 -2.56 10.46
N PHE A 18 6.75 -1.52 9.70
CA PHE A 18 5.60 -1.54 8.79
C PHE A 18 5.69 -2.70 7.80
N TRP A 19 6.83 -2.87 7.12
CA TRP A 19 6.98 -3.93 6.14
C TRP A 19 7.04 -5.32 6.76
N LEU A 20 7.66 -5.48 7.95
CA LEU A 20 7.66 -6.75 8.68
C LEU A 20 6.26 -7.19 9.12
N VAL A 21 5.41 -6.24 9.53
CA VAL A 21 4.02 -6.52 9.93
C VAL A 21 3.12 -6.74 8.70
N THR A 22 3.37 -6.02 7.61
CA THR A 22 2.53 -6.09 6.40
C THR A 22 2.87 -7.31 5.54
N LYS A 23 4.13 -7.76 5.51
CA LYS A 23 4.56 -8.95 4.76
C LYS A 23 3.72 -10.21 5.05
N PRO A 24 3.52 -10.65 6.32
CA PRO A 24 2.71 -11.84 6.60
C PRO A 24 1.23 -11.66 6.25
N LEU A 25 0.72 -10.42 6.22
CA LEU A 25 -0.64 -10.15 5.72
C LEU A 25 -0.74 -10.37 4.21
N ILE A 26 0.31 -10.00 3.47
CA ILE A 26 0.36 -10.13 2.01
C ILE A 26 0.71 -11.57 1.58
N GLU A 27 1.76 -12.17 2.15
CA GLU A 27 2.30 -13.47 1.74
C GLU A 27 1.72 -14.65 2.52
N GLY A 28 1.21 -14.42 3.73
CA GLY A 28 0.79 -15.49 4.62
C GLY A 28 -0.47 -16.22 4.15
N PRO A 29 -0.78 -17.39 4.75
CA PRO A 29 -2.02 -18.13 4.49
C PRO A 29 -3.29 -17.33 4.82
N MET A 30 -3.16 -16.18 5.50
CA MET A 30 -4.24 -15.20 5.70
C MET A 30 -4.75 -14.59 4.38
N SER A 31 -3.95 -14.58 3.32
CA SER A 31 -4.41 -14.17 1.97
C SER A 31 -5.35 -15.20 1.33
N ALA A 32 -5.20 -16.49 1.66
CA ALA A 32 -6.00 -17.60 1.11
C ALA A 32 -7.36 -17.75 1.82
N GLY A 33 -7.47 -17.28 3.05
CA GLY A 33 -8.73 -17.20 3.79
C GLY A 33 -8.83 -15.83 4.42
N TRP A 34 -9.39 -14.87 3.68
CA TRP A 34 -9.64 -13.50 4.11
C TRP A 34 -10.39 -13.48 5.45
N ARG A 35 -9.67 -13.56 6.57
CA ARG A 35 -10.15 -13.36 7.94
C ARG A 35 -10.38 -11.87 8.20
N ILE A 36 -11.05 -11.17 7.27
CA ILE A 36 -11.47 -9.76 7.42
C ILE A 36 -12.27 -9.56 8.71
N GLN A 37 -12.91 -10.64 9.18
CA GLN A 37 -13.69 -10.68 10.40
C GLN A 37 -12.86 -10.36 11.67
N ALA A 38 -11.55 -10.62 11.67
CA ALA A 38 -10.69 -10.28 12.80
C ALA A 38 -10.07 -8.89 12.62
N VAL A 39 -10.74 -7.86 13.18
CA VAL A 39 -10.33 -6.44 13.13
C VAL A 39 -8.86 -6.24 13.51
N GLU A 40 -8.38 -7.01 14.49
CA GLU A 40 -7.01 -6.95 15.00
C GLU A 40 -5.95 -7.23 13.94
N THR A 41 -6.26 -8.03 12.91
CA THR A 41 -5.28 -8.45 11.90
C THR A 41 -5.00 -7.36 10.85
N TRP A 42 -5.98 -6.51 10.53
CA TRP A 42 -5.82 -5.46 9.52
C TRP A 42 -5.65 -4.06 10.11
N LEU A 43 -6.08 -3.82 11.36
CA LEU A 43 -5.97 -2.50 11.98
C LEU A 43 -4.52 -2.05 12.17
N TRP A 44 -3.64 -2.93 12.63
CA TRP A 44 -2.22 -2.60 12.89
C TRP A 44 -1.47 -2.15 11.63
N PRO A 45 -1.50 -2.88 10.50
CA PRO A 45 -0.95 -2.41 9.23
C PRO A 45 -1.45 -1.03 8.81
N LEU A 46 -2.73 -0.73 9.03
CA LEU A 46 -3.30 0.58 8.68
C LEU A 46 -2.77 1.72 9.56
N VAL A 47 -2.67 1.49 10.87
CA VAL A 47 -2.08 2.46 11.80
C VAL A 47 -0.61 2.71 11.44
N LEU A 48 0.13 1.64 11.17
CA LEU A 48 1.54 1.71 10.75
C LEU A 48 1.71 2.39 9.38
N LEU A 49 0.78 2.18 8.44
CA LEU A 49 0.75 2.89 7.16
C LEU A 49 0.62 4.41 7.37
N CYS A 50 -0.33 4.83 8.20
CA CYS A 50 -0.55 6.24 8.50
C CYS A 50 0.66 6.86 9.23
N LEU A 51 1.25 6.10 10.16
CA LEU A 51 2.47 6.50 10.89
C LEU A 51 3.66 6.66 9.93
N LEU A 52 3.89 5.68 9.05
CA LEU A 52 4.96 5.72 8.06
C LEU A 52 4.78 6.88 7.09
N ALA A 53 3.58 7.05 6.52
CA ALA A 53 3.27 8.14 5.60
C ALA A 53 3.48 9.51 6.26
N GLY A 54 3.06 9.67 7.52
CA GLY A 54 3.27 10.92 8.26
C GLY A 54 4.73 11.20 8.59
N LEU A 55 5.50 10.18 9.00
CA LEU A 55 6.94 10.30 9.23
C LEU A 55 7.71 10.62 7.94
N LEU A 56 7.33 10.02 6.81
CA LEU A 56 7.89 10.36 5.49
C LEU A 56 7.58 11.80 5.10
N ALA A 57 6.32 12.25 5.26
CA ALA A 57 5.93 13.63 4.96
C ALA A 57 6.70 14.64 5.83
N LEU A 58 6.85 14.36 7.12
CA LEU A 58 7.67 15.17 8.03
C LEU A 58 9.14 15.16 7.66
N SER A 59 9.67 14.00 7.30
CA SER A 59 11.04 13.87 6.82
C SER A 59 11.26 14.74 5.59
N PHE A 60 10.34 14.75 4.62
CA PHE A 60 10.44 15.55 3.40
C PHE A 60 10.37 17.06 3.68
N LEU A 61 9.62 17.44 4.71
CA LEU A 61 9.46 18.83 5.14
C LEU A 61 10.66 19.36 5.92
N LEU A 62 11.22 18.55 6.82
CA LEU A 62 12.17 18.97 7.85
C LEU A 62 13.63 18.62 7.55
N LEU A 63 13.88 17.54 6.80
CA LEU A 63 15.24 17.11 6.48
C LEU A 63 15.82 17.93 5.32
N ASP A 64 17.14 17.96 5.27
CA ASP A 64 17.89 18.46 4.12
C ASP A 64 17.76 17.49 2.93
N GLN A 65 18.24 17.93 1.76
CA GLN A 65 18.12 17.17 0.52
C GLN A 65 18.76 15.78 0.62
N TRP A 66 19.97 15.68 1.17
CA TRP A 66 20.68 14.40 1.27
C TRP A 66 20.00 13.44 2.23
N ALA A 67 19.65 13.89 3.43
CA ALA A 67 18.93 13.04 4.38
C ALA A 67 17.54 12.61 3.86
N THR A 68 16.87 13.46 3.07
CA THR A 68 15.59 13.08 2.42
C THR A 68 15.79 11.94 1.42
N TRP A 69 16.84 12.01 0.58
CA TRP A 69 17.20 10.94 -0.35
C TRP A 69 17.51 9.63 0.39
N LEU A 70 18.24 9.70 1.51
CA LEU A 70 18.53 8.53 2.32
C LEU A 70 17.26 7.88 2.90
N VAL A 71 16.33 8.67 3.45
CA VAL A 71 15.06 8.13 3.98
C VAL A 71 14.23 7.45 2.89
N MET A 72 14.11 8.06 1.71
CA MET A 72 13.41 7.45 0.57
C MET A 72 14.10 6.15 0.14
N GLY A 73 15.42 6.20 -0.06
CA GLY A 73 16.22 5.04 -0.47
C GLY A 73 16.12 3.89 0.52
N LEU A 74 16.30 4.15 1.81
CA LEU A 74 16.21 3.13 2.86
C LEU A 74 14.82 2.50 2.94
N ASN A 75 13.75 3.29 2.90
CA ASN A 75 12.39 2.76 2.88
C ASN A 75 12.15 1.80 1.70
N LEU A 76 12.62 2.19 0.51
CA LEU A 76 12.48 1.38 -0.71
C LEU A 76 13.38 0.13 -0.71
N ILE A 77 14.62 0.25 -0.21
CA ILE A 77 15.54 -0.88 -0.06
C ILE A 77 15.00 -1.90 0.94
N ILE A 78 14.45 -1.45 2.07
CA ILE A 78 13.81 -2.32 3.07
C ILE A 78 12.68 -3.14 2.41
N PHE A 79 11.82 -2.48 1.63
CA PHE A 79 10.79 -3.18 0.87
C PHE A 79 11.40 -4.24 -0.08
N ALA A 80 12.39 -3.85 -0.89
CA ALA A 80 13.00 -4.75 -1.87
C ALA A 80 13.63 -5.98 -1.22
N LEU A 81 14.34 -5.79 -0.11
CA LEU A 81 14.98 -6.87 0.66
C LEU A 81 13.96 -7.82 1.29
N LEU A 82 12.81 -7.32 1.74
CA LEU A 82 11.82 -8.13 2.44
C LEU A 82 10.94 -8.98 1.51
N PHE A 83 10.55 -8.47 0.34
CA PHE A 83 9.63 -9.20 -0.56
C PHE A 83 10.36 -10.11 -1.53
N ASN A 84 11.28 -9.60 -2.35
CA ASN A 84 12.13 -10.43 -3.21
C ASN A 84 13.20 -9.57 -3.92
N PRO A 85 14.43 -9.46 -3.42
CA PRO A 85 15.42 -8.57 -4.02
C PRO A 85 15.98 -9.07 -5.37
N THR A 86 15.86 -10.36 -5.68
CA THR A 86 16.42 -10.93 -6.92
C THR A 86 15.47 -10.81 -8.11
N ASN A 87 14.18 -10.59 -7.87
CA ASN A 87 13.19 -10.46 -8.94
C ASN A 87 13.20 -9.04 -9.54
N ILE A 88 13.34 -8.95 -10.86
CA ILE A 88 13.35 -7.67 -11.60
C ILE A 88 12.04 -6.88 -11.43
N ILE A 89 10.92 -7.57 -11.24
CA ILE A 89 9.60 -6.95 -11.07
C ILE A 89 9.52 -6.16 -9.75
N THR A 90 10.22 -6.62 -8.71
CA THR A 90 10.37 -5.89 -7.43
C THR A 90 10.97 -4.51 -7.66
N TRP A 91 12.04 -4.44 -8.45
CA TRP A 91 12.72 -3.18 -8.78
C TRP A 91 11.88 -2.29 -9.69
N GLY A 92 11.05 -2.87 -10.56
CA GLY A 92 10.03 -2.13 -11.31
C GLY A 92 9.04 -1.42 -10.39
N GLY A 93 8.49 -2.13 -9.39
CA GLY A 93 7.61 -1.55 -8.37
C GLY A 93 8.30 -0.46 -7.55
N VAL A 94 9.56 -0.69 -7.15
CA VAL A 94 10.40 0.28 -6.43
C VAL A 94 10.62 1.55 -7.27
N ALA A 95 10.91 1.42 -8.56
CA ALA A 95 11.13 2.56 -9.45
C ALA A 95 9.87 3.42 -9.59
N ILE A 96 8.70 2.79 -9.77
CA ILE A 96 7.42 3.50 -9.81
C ILE A 96 7.15 4.19 -8.47
N ALA A 97 7.33 3.48 -7.36
CA ALA A 97 7.13 4.03 -6.02
C ALA A 97 8.07 5.22 -5.74
N LEU A 98 9.33 5.14 -6.16
CA LEU A 98 10.32 6.22 -6.09
C LEU A 98 9.82 7.45 -6.84
N PHE A 99 9.32 7.28 -8.07
CA PHE A 99 8.79 8.39 -8.85
C PHE A 99 7.68 9.15 -8.09
N PHE A 100 6.74 8.43 -7.47
CA PHE A 100 5.70 9.04 -6.65
C PHE A 100 6.24 9.72 -5.39
N GLN A 101 7.26 9.16 -4.73
CA GLN A 101 7.90 9.79 -3.56
C GLN A 101 8.66 11.06 -3.94
N LEU A 102 9.35 11.07 -5.08
CA LEU A 102 10.01 12.27 -5.60
C LEU A 102 9.00 13.36 -5.93
N TYR A 103 7.88 12.98 -6.53
CA TYR A 103 6.83 13.94 -6.83
C TYR A 103 6.20 14.51 -5.54
N ALA A 104 5.93 13.65 -4.54
CA ALA A 104 5.47 14.08 -3.22
C ALA A 104 6.43 15.06 -2.56
N ARG A 105 7.74 14.76 -2.59
CA ARG A 105 8.80 15.63 -2.06
C ARG A 105 8.79 16.99 -2.75
N LYS A 106 8.75 17.02 -4.10
CA LYS A 106 8.74 18.27 -4.87
C LYS A 106 7.57 19.16 -4.46
N ILE A 107 6.39 18.57 -4.28
CA ILE A 107 5.19 19.29 -3.84
C ILE A 107 5.38 19.84 -2.42
N ILE A 108 5.75 19.00 -1.45
CA ILE A 108 5.92 19.41 -0.04
C ILE A 108 6.99 20.51 0.09
N GLN A 109 8.12 20.37 -0.61
CA GLN A 109 9.20 21.36 -0.57
C GLN A 109 8.83 22.64 -1.33
N GLY A 110 8.08 22.54 -2.43
CA GLY A 110 7.53 23.70 -3.14
C GLY A 110 6.61 24.52 -2.25
N GLU A 111 5.64 23.87 -1.61
CA GLU A 111 4.70 24.49 -0.66
C GLU A 111 5.41 25.14 0.53
N LYS A 112 6.45 24.49 1.08
CA LYS A 112 7.30 25.07 2.14
C LYS A 112 7.99 26.35 1.70
N ASN A 113 8.44 26.41 0.45
CA ASN A 113 9.25 27.52 -0.05
C ASN A 113 8.40 28.70 -0.54
N ASN A 114 7.19 28.44 -1.05
CA ASN A 114 6.34 29.43 -1.71
C ASN A 114 5.38 30.16 -0.78
N HIS A 115 5.15 29.66 0.44
CA HIS A 115 4.21 30.29 1.37
C HIS A 115 4.89 31.13 2.45
N LEU A 116 4.38 32.36 2.63
CA LEU A 116 4.80 33.30 3.68
C LEU A 116 4.44 32.80 5.09
N ARG A 117 3.41 31.95 5.21
CA ARG A 117 3.01 31.29 6.47
C ARG A 117 2.86 29.80 6.25
N ILE A 118 3.59 29.01 7.03
CA ILE A 118 3.52 27.55 6.96
C ILE A 118 2.21 27.08 7.60
N ASN A 119 1.25 26.67 6.77
CA ASN A 119 0.10 25.89 7.21
C ASN A 119 0.40 24.41 6.94
N LEU A 120 0.78 23.69 7.99
CA LEU A 120 1.24 22.31 7.87
C LEU A 120 0.25 21.42 7.12
N LYS A 121 -1.05 21.54 7.41
CA LYS A 121 -2.11 20.75 6.75
C LYS A 121 -2.10 20.97 5.24
N LEU A 122 -2.08 22.23 4.81
CA LEU A 122 -2.10 22.58 3.39
C LEU A 122 -0.78 22.19 2.70
N THR A 123 0.35 22.30 3.39
CA THR A 123 1.66 21.92 2.87
C THR A 123 1.80 20.41 2.67
N VAL A 124 1.24 19.58 3.56
CA VAL A 124 1.45 18.11 3.51
C VAL A 124 0.35 17.34 2.80
N ASP A 125 -0.90 17.81 2.78
CA ASP A 125 -2.02 17.04 2.17
C ASP A 125 -1.75 16.61 0.72
N PRO A 126 -1.34 17.50 -0.20
CA PRO A 126 -1.12 17.10 -1.59
C PRO A 126 0.03 16.09 -1.75
N GLY A 127 1.09 16.23 -0.94
CA GLY A 127 2.22 15.30 -0.92
C GLY A 127 1.87 13.95 -0.32
N LEU A 128 1.07 13.93 0.75
CA LEU A 128 0.61 12.70 1.41
C LEU A 128 -0.23 11.84 0.47
N ARG A 129 -1.07 12.43 -0.39
CA ARG A 129 -1.81 11.68 -1.42
C ARG A 129 -0.87 10.87 -2.30
N ARG A 130 0.24 11.47 -2.73
CA ARG A 130 1.24 10.81 -3.58
C ARG A 130 2.07 9.78 -2.81
N LEU A 131 2.39 10.05 -1.54
CA LEU A 131 3.05 9.09 -0.65
C LEU A 131 2.20 7.84 -0.40
N ILE A 132 0.91 8.02 -0.09
CA ILE A 132 -0.02 6.90 0.09
C ILE A 132 -0.08 6.08 -1.19
N THR A 133 -0.31 6.71 -2.35
CA THR A 133 -0.29 6.00 -3.63
C THR A 133 1.01 5.22 -3.86
N SER A 134 2.18 5.81 -3.55
CA SER A 134 3.47 5.11 -3.62
C SER A 134 3.49 3.83 -2.79
N VAL A 135 3.04 3.89 -1.53
CA VAL A 135 3.01 2.73 -0.64
C VAL A 135 1.97 1.70 -1.10
N LEU A 136 0.80 2.13 -1.59
CA LEU A 136 -0.22 1.23 -2.13
C LEU A 136 0.27 0.47 -3.37
N ILE A 137 1.04 1.12 -4.24
CA ILE A 137 1.72 0.47 -5.36
C ILE A 137 2.66 -0.61 -4.83
N LEU A 138 3.51 -0.29 -3.85
CA LEU A 138 4.43 -1.28 -3.26
C LEU A 138 3.69 -2.47 -2.63
N ILE A 139 2.60 -2.23 -1.89
CA ILE A 139 1.76 -3.32 -1.34
C ILE A 139 1.23 -4.21 -2.46
N SER A 140 0.77 -3.62 -3.56
CA SER A 140 0.22 -4.35 -4.71
C SER A 140 1.30 -5.19 -5.42
N PHE A 141 2.51 -4.64 -5.58
CA PHE A 141 3.66 -5.39 -6.09
C PHE A 141 4.11 -6.48 -5.10
N GLY A 142 4.09 -6.22 -3.79
CA GLY A 142 4.34 -7.24 -2.78
C GLY A 142 3.36 -8.41 -2.89
N TYR A 143 2.09 -8.11 -3.17
CA TYR A 143 1.06 -9.12 -3.39
C TYR A 143 1.27 -9.91 -4.68
N PHE A 144 1.63 -9.23 -5.77
CA PHE A 144 2.03 -9.89 -7.02
C PHE A 144 3.19 -10.87 -6.81
N LEU A 145 4.18 -10.50 -6.01
CA LEU A 145 5.38 -11.30 -5.74
C LEU A 145 5.14 -12.43 -4.74
N SER A 146 3.98 -12.46 -4.08
CA SER A 146 3.69 -13.47 -3.06
C SER A 146 3.67 -14.88 -3.66
N SER A 147 4.28 -15.82 -2.92
CA SER A 147 4.35 -17.22 -3.35
C SER A 147 2.98 -17.86 -3.52
N GLY A 148 1.98 -17.45 -2.73
CA GLY A 148 0.61 -17.94 -2.84
C GLY A 148 -0.05 -17.57 -4.17
N VAL A 149 0.06 -16.31 -4.61
CA VAL A 149 -0.51 -15.85 -5.88
C VAL A 149 0.22 -16.46 -7.06
N GLN A 150 1.55 -16.53 -6.99
CA GLN A 150 2.37 -17.17 -8.02
C GLN A 150 2.09 -18.67 -8.13
N ALA A 151 1.96 -19.37 -7.00
CA ALA A 151 1.63 -20.80 -6.98
C ALA A 151 0.21 -21.07 -7.51
N ALA A 152 -0.77 -20.23 -7.20
CA ALA A 152 -2.13 -20.36 -7.73
C ALA A 152 -2.15 -20.22 -9.26
N ALA A 153 -1.38 -19.25 -9.80
CA ALA A 153 -1.22 -19.08 -11.24
C ALA A 153 -0.51 -20.28 -11.90
N GLN A 154 0.54 -20.82 -11.28
CA GLN A 154 1.28 -21.97 -11.78
C GLN A 154 0.46 -23.27 -11.76
N LYS A 155 -0.31 -23.50 -10.70
CA LYS A 155 -1.20 -24.67 -10.56
C LYS A 155 -2.42 -24.60 -11.48
N LYS A 156 -2.69 -23.46 -12.10
CA LYS A 156 -3.87 -23.20 -12.94
C LYS A 156 -5.16 -23.54 -12.20
N GLU A 157 -5.16 -23.32 -10.88
CA GLU A 157 -6.30 -23.58 -10.02
C GLU A 157 -7.03 -22.28 -9.73
N LEU A 158 -8.36 -22.34 -9.76
CA LEU A 158 -9.19 -21.21 -9.36
C LEU A 158 -8.94 -20.89 -7.86
N PRO A 159 -8.81 -19.61 -7.49
CA PRO A 159 -8.75 -19.23 -6.08
C PRO A 159 -9.96 -19.79 -5.32
N GLY A 160 -9.74 -20.21 -4.07
CA GLY A 160 -10.78 -20.84 -3.24
C GLY A 160 -12.07 -20.00 -3.13
N ALA A 161 -11.96 -18.67 -3.16
CA ALA A 161 -13.12 -17.77 -3.20
C ALA A 161 -13.96 -17.93 -4.48
N VAL A 162 -13.32 -17.97 -5.65
CA VAL A 162 -14.01 -18.18 -6.94
C VAL A 162 -14.64 -19.57 -6.98
N ARG A 163 -13.91 -20.60 -6.54
CA ARG A 163 -14.42 -21.96 -6.45
C ARG A 163 -15.67 -22.04 -5.56
N LYS A 164 -15.66 -21.37 -4.40
CA LYS A 164 -16.83 -21.27 -3.50
C LYS A 164 -18.01 -20.54 -4.15
N THR A 165 -17.77 -19.42 -4.84
CA THR A 165 -18.85 -18.70 -5.53
C THR A 165 -19.47 -19.56 -6.62
N VAL A 166 -18.66 -20.25 -7.44
CA VAL A 166 -19.16 -21.18 -8.45
C VAL A 166 -19.93 -22.34 -7.79
N GLN A 167 -19.43 -22.89 -6.68
CA GLN A 167 -20.13 -23.93 -5.91
C GLN A 167 -21.50 -23.45 -5.40
N VAL A 168 -21.60 -22.21 -4.90
CA VAL A 168 -22.86 -21.65 -4.41
C VAL A 168 -23.83 -21.39 -5.56
N VAL A 169 -23.37 -20.81 -6.68
CA VAL A 169 -24.22 -20.48 -7.84
C VAL A 169 -24.70 -21.73 -8.58
N VAL A 170 -23.80 -22.69 -8.82
CA VAL A 170 -24.15 -23.99 -9.42
C VAL A 170 -25.02 -24.77 -8.46
N GLY A 171 -24.69 -24.76 -7.17
CA GLY A 171 -25.48 -25.39 -6.11
C GLY A 171 -26.91 -24.84 -6.06
N SER A 172 -27.09 -23.52 -6.11
CA SER A 172 -28.41 -22.87 -6.09
C SER A 172 -29.19 -23.17 -7.37
N TYR A 173 -28.56 -23.01 -8.54
CA TYR A 173 -29.23 -23.24 -9.82
C TYR A 173 -29.64 -24.70 -10.03
N VAL A 174 -28.79 -25.64 -9.62
CA VAL A 174 -29.09 -27.08 -9.67
C VAL A 174 -30.17 -27.43 -8.64
N SER A 175 -30.17 -26.84 -7.44
CA SER A 175 -31.22 -27.10 -6.45
C SER A 175 -32.59 -26.54 -6.80
N GLU A 176 -32.63 -25.46 -7.59
CA GLU A 176 -33.86 -24.76 -7.96
C GLU A 176 -34.49 -25.32 -9.24
N ASN A 177 -33.68 -25.75 -10.21
CA ASN A 177 -34.17 -26.19 -11.53
C ASN A 177 -34.17 -27.71 -11.73
N LEU A 178 -33.48 -28.45 -10.88
CA LEU A 178 -33.41 -29.89 -10.97
C LEU A 178 -33.76 -30.43 -9.57
N GLU A 179 -34.82 -31.23 -9.45
CA GLU A 179 -35.11 -32.02 -8.23
C GLU A 179 -34.05 -33.13 -8.01
N ILE A 180 -32.77 -32.80 -8.19
CA ILE A 180 -31.65 -33.67 -7.90
C ILE A 180 -31.48 -33.63 -6.39
N ALA A 181 -32.18 -34.54 -5.72
CA ALA A 181 -32.02 -34.85 -4.30
C ALA A 181 -30.68 -35.56 -4.01
N ASN A 182 -29.99 -36.08 -5.04
CA ASN A 182 -28.78 -36.88 -4.87
C ASN A 182 -27.51 -35.99 -4.79
N PRO A 183 -26.80 -35.95 -3.64
CA PRO A 183 -25.63 -35.08 -3.46
C PRO A 183 -24.46 -35.40 -4.39
N SER A 184 -24.34 -36.64 -4.87
CA SER A 184 -23.27 -37.06 -5.79
C SER A 184 -23.38 -36.41 -7.18
N LEU A 185 -24.58 -36.31 -7.73
CA LEU A 185 -24.85 -35.64 -9.01
C LEU A 185 -24.59 -34.14 -8.94
N ARG A 186 -24.88 -33.50 -7.79
CA ARG A 186 -24.54 -32.08 -7.56
C ARG A 186 -23.04 -31.85 -7.55
N ALA A 187 -22.27 -32.72 -6.87
CA ALA A 187 -20.82 -32.64 -6.85
C ALA A 187 -20.23 -32.85 -8.26
N GLN A 188 -20.75 -33.81 -9.02
CA GLN A 188 -20.27 -34.10 -10.37
C GLN A 188 -20.60 -32.97 -11.37
N ALA A 189 -21.80 -32.38 -11.31
CA ALA A 189 -22.15 -31.21 -12.11
C ALA A 189 -21.27 -30.00 -11.76
N THR A 190 -21.02 -29.78 -10.47
CA THR A 190 -20.14 -28.72 -9.99
C THR A 190 -18.70 -28.89 -10.48
N GLU A 191 -18.13 -30.09 -10.38
CA GLU A 191 -16.78 -30.39 -10.88
C GLU A 191 -16.70 -30.28 -12.40
N THR A 192 -17.75 -30.66 -13.13
CA THR A 192 -17.81 -30.50 -14.60
C THR A 192 -17.81 -29.03 -15.00
N VAL A 193 -18.63 -28.21 -14.35
CA VAL A 193 -18.67 -26.75 -14.58
C VAL A 193 -17.34 -26.10 -14.20
N LEU A 194 -16.76 -26.48 -13.06
CA LEU A 194 -15.44 -26.00 -12.63
C LEU A 194 -14.35 -26.38 -13.64
N SER A 195 -14.36 -27.60 -14.18
CA SER A 195 -13.42 -28.06 -15.20
C SER A 195 -13.56 -27.23 -16.49
N GLN A 196 -14.79 -26.99 -16.97
CA GLN A 196 -15.02 -26.15 -18.16
C GLN A 196 -14.54 -24.71 -17.96
N ILE A 197 -14.86 -24.11 -16.81
CA ILE A 197 -14.39 -22.77 -16.45
C ILE A 197 -12.85 -22.74 -16.40
N THR A 198 -12.24 -23.74 -15.77
CA THR A 198 -10.78 -23.82 -15.65
C THR A 198 -10.10 -23.98 -17.02
N ASN A 199 -10.67 -24.82 -17.90
CA ASN A 199 -10.17 -25.01 -19.26
C ASN A 199 -10.31 -23.73 -20.10
N PHE A 200 -11.42 -23.02 -19.98
CA PHE A 200 -11.62 -21.72 -20.63
C PHE A 200 -10.64 -20.66 -20.10
N LEU A 201 -10.39 -20.64 -18.80
CA LEU A 201 -9.48 -19.69 -18.16
C LEU A 201 -8.00 -20.04 -18.29
N ASN A 202 -7.66 -21.27 -18.71
CA ASN A 202 -6.30 -21.78 -18.87
C ASN A 202 -5.30 -20.78 -19.51
N PRO A 203 -5.57 -20.16 -20.67
CA PRO A 203 -4.66 -19.19 -21.27
C PRO A 203 -4.53 -17.88 -20.48
N TYR A 204 -5.49 -17.57 -19.61
CA TYR A 204 -5.54 -16.34 -18.83
C TYR A 204 -4.87 -16.46 -17.45
N PHE A 205 -4.54 -17.66 -16.97
CA PHE A 205 -3.89 -17.84 -15.66
C PHE A 205 -2.54 -17.12 -15.54
N VAL A 206 -1.82 -16.94 -16.66
CA VAL A 206 -0.56 -16.16 -16.70
C VAL A 206 -0.80 -14.69 -16.30
N PHE A 207 -1.99 -14.15 -16.58
CA PHE A 207 -2.38 -12.79 -16.24
C PHE A 207 -3.10 -12.66 -14.90
N LEU A 208 -3.34 -13.75 -14.16
CA LEU A 208 -3.98 -13.66 -12.86
C LEU A 208 -3.17 -12.88 -11.82
N PRO A 209 -1.85 -13.10 -11.65
CA PRO A 209 -1.06 -12.32 -10.71
C PRO A 209 -1.15 -10.80 -10.94
N PRO A 210 -0.94 -10.27 -12.18
CA PRO A 210 -1.07 -8.84 -12.40
C PRO A 210 -2.51 -8.33 -12.26
N ILE A 211 -3.52 -9.11 -12.66
CA ILE A 211 -4.93 -8.74 -12.47
C ILE A 211 -5.28 -8.62 -10.99
N PHE A 212 -4.86 -9.58 -10.15
CA PHE A 212 -5.14 -9.52 -8.72
C PHE A 212 -4.38 -8.39 -8.03
N ALA A 213 -3.12 -8.17 -8.38
CA ALA A 213 -2.35 -7.06 -7.85
C ALA A 213 -2.97 -5.70 -8.23
N PHE A 214 -3.40 -5.54 -9.48
CA PHE A 214 -4.09 -4.34 -9.94
C PHE A 214 -5.46 -4.17 -9.28
N SER A 215 -6.21 -5.25 -9.10
CA SER A 215 -7.50 -5.22 -8.37
C SER A 215 -7.29 -4.79 -6.92
N LEU A 216 -6.28 -5.33 -6.25
CA LEU A 216 -5.90 -4.92 -4.90
C LEU A 216 -5.52 -3.43 -4.85
N PHE A 217 -4.73 -2.96 -5.82
CA PHE A 217 -4.40 -1.55 -5.96
C PHE A 217 -5.66 -0.69 -6.07
N LEU A 218 -6.60 -1.05 -6.95
CA LEU A 218 -7.84 -0.29 -7.13
C LEU A 218 -8.71 -0.24 -5.87
N ILE A 219 -8.85 -1.36 -5.16
CA ILE A 219 -9.60 -1.43 -3.90
C ILE A 219 -8.94 -0.51 -2.86
N LEU A 220 -7.62 -0.64 -2.67
CA LEU A 220 -6.88 0.20 -1.73
C LEU A 220 -6.90 1.67 -2.14
N GLN A 221 -6.83 1.96 -3.44
CA GLN A 221 -6.88 3.31 -3.99
C GLN A 221 -8.27 3.94 -3.82
N GLY A 222 -9.35 3.18 -3.97
CA GLY A 222 -10.71 3.64 -3.67
C GLY A 222 -10.87 4.02 -2.20
N LEU A 223 -10.26 3.25 -1.30
CA LEU A 223 -10.24 3.52 0.15
C LEU A 223 -9.17 4.55 0.56
N SER A 224 -8.27 4.95 -0.35
CA SER A 224 -7.11 5.78 -0.02
C SER A 224 -7.47 7.12 0.58
N THR A 225 -8.63 7.68 0.23
CA THR A 225 -9.13 8.94 0.81
C THR A 225 -9.16 8.88 2.33
N ILE A 226 -9.62 7.77 2.92
CA ILE A 226 -9.67 7.59 4.38
C ILE A 226 -8.24 7.58 4.94
N PHE A 227 -7.32 6.85 4.30
CA PHE A 227 -5.92 6.79 4.72
C PHE A 227 -5.22 8.14 4.60
N ILE A 228 -5.56 8.96 3.60
CA ILE A 228 -5.01 10.31 3.44
C ILE A 228 -5.42 11.19 4.61
N TRP A 229 -6.72 11.23 4.95
CA TRP A 229 -7.20 12.02 6.08
C TRP A 229 -6.57 11.58 7.41
N LEU A 230 -6.49 10.26 7.64
CA LEU A 230 -5.83 9.70 8.82
C LEU A 230 -4.34 10.01 8.85
N ALA A 231 -3.64 9.91 7.72
CA ALA A 231 -2.21 10.24 7.63
C ALA A 231 -1.97 11.74 7.84
N VAL A 232 -2.83 12.62 7.34
CA VAL A 232 -2.77 14.07 7.64
C VAL A 232 -2.93 14.29 9.13
N ALA A 233 -3.96 13.72 9.76
CA ALA A 233 -4.17 13.84 11.21
C ALA A 233 -2.96 13.32 12.00
N MET A 234 -2.42 12.16 11.62
CA MET A 234 -1.21 11.58 12.22
C MET A 234 0.00 12.50 12.04
N THR A 235 0.18 13.09 10.86
CA THR A 235 1.28 14.04 10.58
C THR A 235 1.18 15.28 11.47
N LEU A 236 -0.02 15.84 11.61
CA LEU A 236 -0.28 16.98 12.49
C LEU A 236 0.01 16.63 13.95
N PHE A 237 -0.43 15.44 14.40
CA PHE A 237 -0.18 14.94 15.75
C PHE A 237 1.32 14.75 16.02
N LEU A 238 2.05 14.09 15.12
CA LEU A 238 3.51 13.90 15.22
C LEU A 238 4.25 15.24 15.23
N PHE A 239 3.86 16.19 14.38
CA PHE A 239 4.46 17.52 14.36
C PHE A 239 4.23 18.27 15.67
N TRP A 240 2.99 18.21 16.19
CA TRP A 240 2.65 18.79 17.48
C TRP A 240 3.49 18.17 18.60
N PHE A 241 3.64 16.85 18.62
CA PHE A 241 4.49 16.13 19.57
C PHE A 241 5.97 16.56 19.49
N LEU A 242 6.53 16.65 18.27
CA LEU A 242 7.90 17.12 18.05
C LEU A 242 8.11 18.58 18.48
N LYS A 243 7.07 19.41 18.37
CA LYS A 243 7.07 20.80 18.84
C LYS A 243 7.07 20.86 20.37
N VAL A 244 6.25 20.05 21.04
CA VAL A 244 6.21 19.94 22.51
C VAL A 244 7.58 19.50 23.05
N LEU A 245 8.23 18.55 22.38
CA LEU A 245 9.58 18.09 22.72
C LEU A 245 10.69 19.10 22.36
N LYS A 246 10.36 20.30 21.86
CA LYS A 246 11.32 21.33 21.41
C LYS A 246 12.33 20.82 20.37
N VAL A 247 11.96 19.78 19.62
CA VAL A 247 12.77 19.26 18.50
C VAL A 247 12.72 20.27 17.35
N ILE A 248 11.53 20.81 17.07
CA ILE A 248 11.29 21.78 15.98
C ILE A 248 11.14 23.19 16.56
N LYS A 249 11.86 24.15 15.99
CA LYS A 249 11.70 25.59 16.26
C LYS A 249 11.24 26.26 14.96
N ILE A 250 10.13 27.00 15.03
CA ILE A 250 9.62 27.78 13.88
C ILE A 250 10.19 29.18 14.02
N GLU A 251 11.11 29.54 13.14
CA GLU A 251 11.68 30.88 13.09
C GLU A 251 11.00 31.68 11.97
N LYS A 252 10.63 32.94 12.26
CA LYS A 252 10.09 33.85 11.25
C LYS A 252 11.27 34.47 10.50
N ALA A 253 11.46 34.09 9.24
CA ALA A 253 12.40 34.74 8.35
C ALA A 253 11.64 35.71 7.44
N SER A 254 12.17 36.92 7.24
CA SER A 254 11.64 37.84 6.21
C SER A 254 12.00 37.26 4.84
N LYS A 255 11.00 37.02 3.99
CA LYS A 255 11.19 36.68 2.58
C LYS A 255 10.64 37.82 1.73
N GLU A 256 11.43 38.28 0.78
CA GLU A 256 10.98 39.20 -0.26
C GLU A 256 9.90 38.49 -1.11
N ALA A 257 8.80 39.19 -1.38
CA ALA A 257 7.68 38.67 -2.15
C ALA A 257 7.70 39.33 -3.53
N ASP A 258 7.69 38.52 -4.59
CA ASP A 258 7.57 39.02 -5.96
C ASP A 258 6.19 39.65 -6.15
N VAL A 259 6.18 40.94 -6.49
CA VAL A 259 4.97 41.67 -6.88
C VAL A 259 4.95 41.75 -8.40
N ILE A 260 3.99 41.07 -9.03
CA ILE A 260 3.72 41.23 -10.46
C ILE A 260 2.95 42.56 -10.60
N ASN A 261 3.66 43.59 -11.03
CA ASN A 261 3.05 44.85 -11.44
C ASN A 261 2.74 44.77 -12.95
N PHE A 262 1.52 45.13 -13.32
CA PHE A 262 1.08 45.28 -14.71
C PHE A 262 1.25 46.73 -15.15
#